data_AF-A0A1J5RUS0-F1
#
_entry.id   AF-A0A1J5RUS0-F1
#
_cell.length_a   1.000
_cell.length_b   1.000
_cell.length_c   1.000
_cell.angle_alpha   90.00
_cell.angle_beta   90.00
_cell.angle_gamma   90.00
#
_symmetry.space_group_name_H-M   'P 1'
#
loop_
_entity.id
_entity.type
_entity.pdbx_description
1 polymer ?
#
loop_
_entity_poly.entity_id
_entity_poly.type
_entity_poly.pdbx_seq_one_letter_code
_entity_poly.pdbx_strand_id
1 'polypeptide(L)'
;MKTFLAKLLRSALPFVALFLAACGGGGGYSGGSGIPTATYTVGGNVSGMANGAQVTLDNNGANPLTVSNGAFTFTTPVAYNGSYAVTVGAQPTGQTCNVVNGAGTVGTANVTNVQVNCGALFAVYVANLGGGVSAYTKWPARRSLREQIRPPSQSTPVGSSPM
;
A
#
# COMPACT_ATOMS: atom_id res chain seq x y z
N MET A 1 -34.23 6.03 48.07
CA MET A 1 -35.21 5.70 49.13
C MET A 1 -36.48 6.50 48.88
N LYS A 2 -37.66 5.85 48.97
CA LYS A 2 -39.03 6.34 48.71
C LYS A 2 -39.44 6.19 47.23
N THR A 3 -40.43 5.41 46.81
CA THR A 3 -41.45 4.61 47.51
C THR A 3 -42.04 3.61 46.52
N PHE A 4 -42.09 2.34 46.90
CA PHE A 4 -43.03 1.34 46.39
C PHE A 4 -44.47 1.84 46.56
N LEU A 5 -45.36 1.59 45.60
CA LEU A 5 -46.61 0.84 45.83
C LEU A 5 -47.53 0.88 44.61
N ALA A 6 -47.89 -0.32 44.18
CA ALA A 6 -48.88 -0.64 43.19
C ALA A 6 -50.26 -0.04 43.51
N LYS A 7 -51.00 0.31 42.46
CA LYS A 7 -52.45 0.13 42.46
C LYS A 7 -52.93 -0.19 41.05
N LEU A 8 -53.12 -1.49 40.83
CA LEU A 8 -54.09 -1.99 39.86
C LEU A 8 -55.42 -1.28 40.13
N LEU A 9 -56.05 -0.71 39.10
CA LEU A 9 -57.51 -0.71 38.98
C LEU A 9 -57.94 -0.30 37.55
N ARG A 10 -58.51 -1.27 36.83
CA ARG A 10 -59.73 -1.15 36.02
C ARG A 10 -59.78 -0.09 34.92
N SER A 11 -59.66 -0.54 33.67
CA SER A 11 -60.71 -0.29 32.67
C SER A 11 -60.48 -1.14 31.44
N ALA A 12 -61.35 -2.13 31.26
CA ALA A 12 -61.54 -2.83 30.01
C ALA A 12 -61.98 -1.85 28.93
N LEU A 13 -61.21 -1.71 27.86
CA LEU A 13 -61.71 -1.23 26.56
C LEU A 13 -61.47 -2.33 25.51
N PRO A 14 -62.45 -2.59 24.64
CA PRO A 14 -62.58 -3.84 23.89
C PRO A 14 -61.68 -3.90 22.65
N PHE A 15 -61.35 -5.14 22.29
CA PHE A 15 -61.08 -5.68 20.96
C PHE A 15 -61.15 -4.67 19.80
N VAL A 16 -59.99 -4.20 19.35
CA VAL A 16 -59.77 -3.92 17.92
C VAL A 16 -58.64 -4.83 17.47
N ALA A 17 -59.03 -6.03 17.01
CA ALA A 17 -58.18 -6.88 16.21
C ALA A 17 -58.03 -6.23 14.83
N LEU A 18 -57.02 -5.39 14.66
CA LEU A 18 -56.55 -5.00 13.34
C LEU A 18 -55.27 -5.78 13.04
N PHE A 19 -55.45 -6.94 12.42
CA PHE A 19 -54.40 -7.66 11.72
C PHE A 19 -53.87 -6.77 10.59
N LEU A 20 -52.81 -6.01 10.85
CA LEU A 20 -51.87 -5.63 9.80
C LEU A 20 -50.64 -6.52 9.94
N ALA A 21 -50.73 -7.70 9.32
CA ALA A 21 -49.56 -8.44 8.89
C ALA A 21 -48.87 -7.59 7.81
N ALA A 22 -48.09 -6.59 8.23
CA ALA A 22 -47.13 -5.94 7.35
C ALA A 22 -45.96 -6.90 7.17
N CYS A 23 -46.11 -7.84 6.23
CA CYS A 23 -45.00 -8.51 5.57
C CYS A 23 -44.26 -7.44 4.73
N GLY A 24 -43.49 -6.59 5.40
CA GLY A 24 -42.53 -5.71 4.75
C GLY A 24 -41.25 -6.49 4.54
N GLY A 25 -41.17 -7.23 3.43
CA GLY A 25 -40.04 -8.06 3.07
C GLY A 25 -38.72 -7.30 3.13
N GLY A 26 -37.76 -7.84 3.88
CA GLY A 26 -36.36 -7.46 3.79
C GLY A 26 -35.84 -7.84 2.41
N GLY A 27 -35.99 -6.93 1.45
CA GLY A 27 -35.35 -7.04 0.15
C GLY A 27 -33.84 -6.93 0.36
N GLY A 28 -33.17 -8.07 0.50
CA GLY A 28 -31.72 -8.14 0.41
C GLY A 28 -31.30 -7.68 -0.98
N TYR A 29 -30.86 -6.42 -1.10
CA TYR A 29 -30.06 -5.96 -2.24
C TYR A 29 -28.64 -6.52 -2.10
N SER A 30 -28.55 -7.85 -2.07
CA SER A 30 -27.32 -8.58 -2.28
C SER A 30 -27.17 -8.77 -3.78
N GLY A 31 -26.60 -7.76 -4.45
CA GLY A 31 -26.10 -7.95 -5.81
C GLY A 31 -26.38 -6.78 -6.75
N GLY A 32 -25.33 -5.98 -6.96
CA GLY A 32 -25.07 -5.34 -8.23
C GLY A 32 -26.09 -4.28 -8.65
N SER A 33 -25.96 -3.08 -8.08
CA SER A 33 -26.38 -1.88 -8.79
C SER A 33 -25.69 -1.93 -10.16
N GLY A 34 -26.44 -2.17 -11.24
CA GLY A 34 -25.96 -2.19 -12.63
C GLY A 34 -25.45 -0.83 -13.12
N ILE A 35 -25.10 0.07 -12.19
CA ILE A 35 -24.39 1.28 -12.46
C ILE A 35 -22.94 0.88 -12.75
N PRO A 36 -22.42 1.13 -13.96
CA PRO A 36 -21.03 0.84 -14.26
C PRO A 36 -20.15 1.60 -13.28
N THR A 37 -19.45 0.88 -12.41
CA THR A 37 -18.43 1.49 -11.55
C THR A 37 -17.29 1.89 -12.47
N ALA A 38 -17.01 3.19 -12.58
CA ALA A 38 -15.88 3.65 -13.36
C ALA A 38 -14.60 3.01 -12.80
N THR A 39 -13.77 2.47 -13.69
CA THR A 39 -12.48 1.88 -13.32
C THR A 39 -11.39 2.59 -14.11
N TYR A 40 -10.21 2.69 -13.50
CA TYR A 40 -9.08 3.41 -14.06
C TYR A 40 -7.80 2.60 -13.90
N THR A 41 -6.87 2.78 -14.83
CA THR A 41 -5.58 2.10 -14.79
C THR A 41 -4.58 2.85 -13.93
N VAL A 42 -3.62 2.09 -13.39
CA VAL A 42 -2.47 2.62 -12.66
C VAL A 42 -1.22 2.32 -13.46
N GLY A 43 -0.38 3.31 -13.64
CA GLY A 43 0.82 3.25 -14.46
C GLY A 43 1.80 4.35 -14.12
N GLY A 44 2.91 4.34 -14.84
CA GLY A 44 4.06 5.16 -14.49
C GLY A 44 5.23 4.97 -15.43
N ASN A 45 6.41 5.40 -14.97
CA ASN A 45 7.66 5.24 -15.71
C ASN A 45 8.77 4.67 -14.83
N VAL A 46 9.51 3.70 -15.37
CA VAL A 46 10.72 3.15 -14.76
C VAL A 46 11.96 3.77 -15.39
N SER A 47 12.92 4.18 -14.56
CA SER A 47 14.16 4.80 -15.03
C SER A 47 15.38 4.37 -14.21
N GLY A 48 16.57 4.49 -14.80
CA GLY A 48 17.85 4.25 -14.12
C GLY A 48 18.27 2.79 -14.01
N MET A 49 17.54 1.88 -14.67
CA MET A 49 17.89 0.46 -14.70
C MET A 49 18.99 0.18 -15.75
N ALA A 50 19.89 -0.77 -15.48
CA ALA A 50 20.84 -1.25 -16.48
C ALA A 50 20.15 -1.89 -17.70
N ASN A 51 20.83 -1.88 -18.86
CA ASN A 51 20.31 -2.50 -20.08
C ASN A 51 20.10 -4.01 -19.87
N GLY A 52 18.94 -4.51 -20.30
CA GLY A 52 18.56 -5.92 -20.16
C GLY A 52 18.13 -6.32 -18.74
N ALA A 53 18.14 -5.40 -17.78
CA ALA A 53 17.57 -5.64 -16.45
C ALA A 53 16.05 -5.46 -16.46
N GLN A 54 15.39 -6.13 -15.52
CA GLN A 54 13.95 -6.12 -15.35
C GLN A 54 13.59 -6.04 -13.86
N VAL A 55 12.51 -5.35 -13.55
CA VAL A 55 11.93 -5.24 -12.21
C VAL A 55 10.51 -5.77 -12.23
N THR A 56 10.10 -6.48 -11.19
CA THR A 56 8.70 -6.87 -11.01
C THR A 56 8.04 -5.91 -10.04
N LEU A 57 6.94 -5.31 -10.49
CA LEU A 57 6.11 -4.41 -9.70
C LEU A 57 4.82 -5.12 -9.34
N ASP A 58 4.35 -4.96 -8.11
CA ASP A 58 3.04 -5.43 -7.66
C ASP A 58 2.16 -4.21 -7.41
N ASN A 59 0.85 -4.36 -7.63
CA ASN A 59 -0.14 -3.36 -7.22
C ASN A 59 -1.08 -3.98 -6.19
N ASN A 60 -1.19 -3.37 -5.01
CA ASN A 60 -1.96 -3.87 -3.88
C ASN A 60 -1.55 -5.29 -3.45
N GLY A 61 -0.25 -5.62 -3.58
CA GLY A 61 0.28 -6.96 -3.27
C GLY A 61 -0.17 -8.07 -4.23
N ALA A 62 -0.72 -7.70 -5.39
CA ALA A 62 -1.17 -8.61 -6.43
C ALA A 62 -0.74 -8.11 -7.82
N ASN A 63 -1.08 -8.87 -8.86
CA ASN A 63 -0.85 -8.52 -10.28
C ASN A 63 0.62 -8.18 -10.60
N PRO A 64 1.54 -9.13 -10.40
CA PRO A 64 2.95 -8.92 -10.69
C PRO A 64 3.13 -8.55 -12.17
N LEU A 65 3.77 -7.41 -12.41
CA LEU A 65 4.08 -6.87 -13.73
C LEU A 65 5.59 -6.70 -13.86
N THR A 66 6.21 -7.51 -14.72
CA THR A 66 7.64 -7.42 -15.00
C THR A 66 7.90 -6.44 -16.14
N VAL A 67 8.74 -5.44 -15.89
CA VAL A 67 8.99 -4.31 -16.80
C VAL A 67 10.47 -3.95 -16.88
N SER A 68 10.86 -3.38 -18.02
CA SER A 68 12.17 -2.73 -18.23
C SER A 68 12.05 -1.21 -18.03
N ASN A 69 13.12 -0.46 -18.31
CA ASN A 69 13.02 1.00 -18.38
C ASN A 69 11.94 1.46 -19.37
N GLY A 70 11.21 2.50 -19.02
CA GLY A 70 10.14 3.08 -19.84
C GLY A 70 8.79 3.07 -19.13
N ALA A 71 7.75 3.40 -19.90
CA ALA A 71 6.39 3.48 -19.40
C ALA A 71 5.82 2.08 -19.09
N PHE A 72 5.02 2.00 -18.03
CA PHE A 72 4.29 0.78 -17.66
C PHE A 72 2.86 1.11 -17.24
N THR A 73 1.97 0.14 -17.40
CA THR A 73 0.56 0.23 -16.97
C THR A 73 0.12 -1.14 -16.48
N PHE A 74 -0.49 -1.21 -15.29
CA PHE A 74 -1.12 -2.43 -14.80
C PHE A 74 -2.37 -2.76 -15.60
N THR A 75 -2.54 -4.04 -15.93
CA THR A 75 -3.70 -4.54 -16.69
C THR A 75 -4.97 -4.61 -15.87
N THR A 76 -4.84 -4.78 -14.55
CA THR A 76 -5.98 -4.80 -13.63
C THR A 76 -6.37 -3.38 -13.26
N PRO A 77 -7.55 -2.90 -13.70
CA PRO A 77 -8.00 -1.57 -13.37
C PRO A 77 -8.51 -1.53 -11.92
N VAL A 78 -8.38 -0.37 -11.29
CA VAL A 78 -8.83 -0.10 -9.93
C VAL A 78 -10.13 0.71 -10.02
N ALA A 79 -11.12 0.36 -9.20
CA ALA A 79 -12.40 1.09 -9.15
C ALA A 79 -12.20 2.56 -8.73
N TYR A 80 -13.11 3.42 -9.16
CA TYR A 80 -13.22 4.80 -8.68
C TYR A 80 -13.24 4.82 -7.14
N ASN A 81 -12.47 5.74 -6.54
CA ASN A 81 -12.21 5.81 -5.10
C ASN A 81 -11.51 4.57 -4.49
N GLY A 82 -11.05 3.62 -5.32
CA GLY A 82 -10.23 2.49 -4.87
C GLY A 82 -8.80 2.93 -4.58
N SER A 83 -8.18 2.30 -3.58
CA SER A 83 -6.76 2.51 -3.26
C SER A 83 -5.85 1.68 -4.18
N TYR A 84 -4.69 2.24 -4.51
CA TYR A 84 -3.60 1.53 -5.15
C TYR A 84 -2.33 1.62 -4.30
N ALA A 85 -1.48 0.62 -4.41
CA ALA A 85 -0.21 0.52 -3.69
C ALA A 85 0.78 -0.27 -4.56
N VAL A 86 1.54 0.47 -5.37
CA VAL A 86 2.61 -0.03 -6.21
C VAL A 86 3.86 -0.26 -5.36
N THR A 87 4.30 -1.52 -5.32
CA THR A 87 5.51 -1.96 -4.61
C THR A 87 6.44 -2.69 -5.56
N VAL A 88 7.72 -2.80 -5.19
CA VAL A 88 8.66 -3.67 -5.91
C VAL A 88 8.50 -5.09 -5.36
N GLY A 89 8.01 -6.00 -6.20
CA GLY A 89 7.90 -7.42 -5.89
C GLY A 89 9.24 -8.14 -6.02
N ALA A 90 10.00 -7.85 -7.08
CA ALA A 90 11.34 -8.40 -7.29
C ALA A 90 12.31 -7.33 -7.81
N GLN A 91 13.43 -7.18 -7.11
CA GLN A 91 14.51 -6.26 -7.47
C GLN A 91 15.35 -6.82 -8.64
N PRO A 92 15.81 -5.98 -9.58
CA PRO A 92 16.80 -6.38 -10.57
C PRO A 92 18.14 -6.77 -9.92
N THR A 93 18.84 -7.74 -10.51
CA THR A 93 20.15 -8.17 -10.04
C THR A 93 21.15 -7.00 -10.02
N GLY A 94 21.83 -6.82 -8.88
CA GLY A 94 22.86 -5.78 -8.71
C GLY A 94 22.34 -4.34 -8.60
N GLN A 95 21.03 -4.15 -8.49
CA GLN A 95 20.39 -2.83 -8.46
C GLN A 95 19.31 -2.77 -7.38
N THR A 96 18.88 -1.55 -7.06
CA THR A 96 17.72 -1.31 -6.21
C THR A 96 16.84 -0.25 -6.84
N CYS A 97 15.56 -0.57 -6.93
CA CYS A 97 14.48 0.28 -7.38
C CYS A 97 13.67 0.77 -6.19
N ASN A 98 13.37 2.06 -6.18
CA ASN A 98 12.47 2.71 -5.23
C ASN A 98 11.25 3.28 -5.97
N VAL A 99 10.07 3.10 -5.40
CA VAL A 99 8.82 3.63 -5.94
C VAL A 99 8.52 4.97 -5.28
N VAL A 100 8.24 5.99 -6.09
CA VAL A 100 7.77 7.31 -5.70
C VAL A 100 6.36 7.49 -6.21
N ASN A 101 5.48 8.07 -5.39
CA ASN A 101 4.03 8.14 -5.63
C ASN A 101 3.37 6.76 -5.83
N GLY A 102 3.94 5.72 -5.19
CA GLY A 102 3.47 4.34 -5.33
C GLY A 102 2.11 4.08 -4.69
N ALA A 103 1.66 4.90 -3.75
CA ALA A 103 0.38 4.69 -3.08
C ALA A 103 -0.54 5.91 -3.25
N GLY A 104 -1.85 5.65 -3.30
CA GLY A 104 -2.86 6.69 -3.39
C GLY A 104 -4.25 6.15 -3.64
N THR A 105 -5.17 7.04 -3.97
CA THR A 105 -6.55 6.72 -4.33
C THR A 105 -6.80 7.13 -5.76
N VAL A 106 -7.51 6.29 -6.50
CA VAL A 106 -7.92 6.55 -7.87
C VAL A 106 -9.04 7.59 -7.90
N GLY A 107 -8.78 8.71 -8.59
CA GLY A 107 -9.76 9.76 -8.86
C GLY A 107 -10.58 9.50 -10.12
N THR A 108 -10.87 10.54 -10.89
CA THR A 108 -11.70 10.47 -12.12
C THR A 108 -10.89 10.21 -13.40
N ALA A 109 -9.60 9.86 -13.29
CA ALA A 109 -8.69 9.62 -14.41
C ALA A 109 -7.65 8.54 -14.08
N ASN A 110 -7.00 8.01 -15.13
CA ASN A 110 -5.90 7.04 -14.99
C ASN A 110 -4.72 7.65 -14.23
N VAL A 111 -4.14 6.87 -13.32
CA VAL A 111 -2.95 7.25 -12.57
C VAL A 111 -1.73 6.94 -13.44
N THR A 112 -0.93 7.95 -13.77
CA THR A 112 0.26 7.81 -14.64
C THR A 112 1.54 8.41 -14.03
N ASN A 113 1.46 8.88 -12.79
CA ASN A 113 2.51 9.62 -12.09
C ASN A 113 3.38 8.75 -11.17
N VAL A 114 3.22 7.41 -11.22
CA VAL A 114 4.07 6.50 -10.45
C VAL A 114 5.48 6.53 -11.06
N GLN A 115 6.49 6.79 -10.25
CA GLN A 115 7.88 6.81 -10.70
C GLN A 115 8.65 5.70 -10.03
N VAL A 116 9.32 4.87 -10.82
CA VAL A 116 10.21 3.82 -10.30
C VAL A 116 11.64 4.18 -10.66
N ASN A 117 12.42 4.52 -9.65
CA ASN A 117 13.80 4.96 -9.81
C ASN A 117 14.73 3.84 -9.37
N CYS A 118 15.41 3.25 -10.34
CA CYS A 118 16.41 2.21 -10.14
C CYS A 118 17.82 2.79 -10.15
N GLY A 119 18.74 2.15 -9.45
CA GLY A 119 20.15 2.48 -9.49
C GLY A 119 21.02 1.31 -9.03
N ALA A 120 22.26 1.30 -9.52
CA ALA A 120 23.29 0.36 -9.09
C ALA A 120 23.51 0.48 -7.58
N LEU A 121 23.66 -0.68 -6.94
CA LEU A 121 24.14 -0.75 -5.57
C LEU A 121 25.67 -0.79 -5.57
N PHE A 122 26.27 0.14 -4.85
CA PHE A 122 27.68 0.06 -4.50
C PHE A 122 27.79 -0.32 -3.03
N ALA A 123 28.60 -1.33 -2.73
CA ALA A 123 28.90 -1.72 -1.36
C ALA A 123 30.36 -1.43 -1.06
N VAL A 124 30.61 -0.75 0.05
CA VAL A 124 31.94 -0.62 0.66
C VAL A 124 31.95 -1.49 1.91
N TYR A 125 32.99 -2.30 2.07
CA TYR A 125 33.14 -3.19 3.22
C TYR A 125 34.56 -3.14 3.80
N VAL A 126 34.66 -3.34 5.11
CA VAL A 126 35.92 -3.48 5.84
C VAL A 126 36.19 -4.96 6.07
N ALA A 127 37.21 -5.50 5.42
CA ALA A 127 37.62 -6.90 5.57
C ALA A 127 38.75 -7.05 6.61
N ASN A 128 38.68 -8.12 7.39
CA ASN A 128 39.75 -8.55 8.28
C ASN A 128 40.70 -9.48 7.55
N LEU A 129 41.94 -9.60 8.05
CA LEU A 129 42.98 -10.48 7.50
C LEU A 129 42.61 -11.99 7.54
N GLY A 130 41.53 -12.36 8.24
CA GLY A 130 40.95 -13.71 8.27
C GLY A 130 39.69 -13.91 7.42
N GLY A 131 39.36 -12.97 6.52
CA GLY A 131 38.22 -13.11 5.59
C GLY A 131 36.85 -12.69 6.12
N GLY A 132 36.73 -12.28 7.40
CA GLY A 132 35.50 -11.74 7.96
C GLY A 132 35.27 -10.27 7.60
N VAL A 133 34.01 -9.84 7.49
CA VAL A 133 33.63 -8.43 7.28
C VAL A 133 33.27 -7.79 8.62
N SER A 134 33.97 -6.72 9.02
CA SER A 134 33.71 -5.99 10.28
C SER A 134 32.64 -4.90 10.15
N ALA A 135 32.51 -4.32 8.96
CA ALA A 135 31.53 -3.28 8.67
C ALA A 135 31.21 -3.27 7.18
N TYR A 136 29.97 -2.95 6.83
CA TYR A 136 29.57 -2.71 5.45
C TYR A 136 28.55 -1.57 5.36
N THR A 137 28.52 -0.89 4.23
CA THR A 137 27.48 0.10 3.92
C THR A 137 27.09 -0.03 2.45
N LYS A 138 25.78 0.02 2.18
CA LYS A 138 25.22 0.02 0.81
C LYS A 138 24.85 1.44 0.43
N TRP A 139 25.23 1.87 -0.78
CA TRP A 139 24.95 3.21 -1.29
C TRP A 139 24.22 3.17 -2.65
N PRO A 140 23.20 4.02 -2.85
CA PRO A 140 22.64 4.24 -4.17
C PRO A 140 23.63 5.05 -5.03
N ALA A 141 23.61 4.80 -6.34
CA ALA A 141 24.54 5.34 -7.33
C ALA A 141 24.69 6.88 -7.45
N ARG A 142 23.99 7.68 -6.64
CA ARG A 142 23.93 9.14 -6.76
C ARG A 142 24.67 9.93 -5.68
N ARG A 143 25.34 9.30 -4.71
CA ARG A 143 26.16 10.04 -3.73
C ARG A 143 27.64 9.88 -4.07
N SER A 144 28.31 11.00 -4.34
CA SER A 144 29.76 11.03 -4.51
C SER A 144 30.45 10.40 -3.29
N LEU A 145 31.47 9.56 -3.50
CA LEU A 145 32.29 8.97 -2.42
C LEU A 145 32.77 10.02 -1.39
N ARG A 146 32.99 11.27 -1.82
CA ARG A 146 33.42 12.39 -0.98
C ARG A 146 32.35 12.85 0.02
N GLU A 147 31.07 12.69 -0.28
CA GLU A 147 29.96 13.00 0.64
C GLU A 147 29.76 11.90 1.70
N GLN A 148 30.32 10.70 1.48
CA GLN A 148 30.18 9.53 2.35
C GLN A 148 31.29 9.44 3.40
N ILE A 149 32.44 10.08 3.15
CA ILE A 149 33.55 10.21 4.11
C ILE A 149 33.26 11.29 5.15
N ARG A 150 32.24 12.14 4.93
CA ARG A 150 31.74 13.01 5.99
C ARG A 150 31.11 12.08 7.04
N PRO A 151 31.67 11.96 8.26
CA PRO A 151 31.02 11.18 9.30
C PRO A 151 29.58 11.71 9.44
N PRO A 152 28.58 10.84 9.63
CA PRO A 152 27.24 11.31 9.94
C PRO A 152 27.34 12.15 11.20
N SER A 153 27.39 13.48 11.05
CA SER A 153 27.22 14.38 12.17
C SER A 153 25.77 14.22 12.62
N GLN A 154 25.57 13.33 13.58
CA GLN A 154 24.44 13.24 14.50
C GLN A 154 23.07 12.86 13.91
N SER A 155 22.74 11.57 14.00
CA SER A 155 21.39 11.03 14.31
C SER A 155 21.50 9.51 14.24
N THR A 156 21.42 8.68 15.26
CA THR A 156 20.99 8.70 16.67
C THR A 156 21.72 7.51 17.33
N PRO A 157 21.89 7.47 18.66
CA PRO A 157 22.55 6.34 19.31
C PRO A 157 21.79 5.04 19.05
N VAL A 158 22.49 4.04 18.50
CA VAL A 158 22.05 2.64 18.56
C VAL A 158 22.01 2.31 20.04
N GLY A 159 20.80 2.08 20.56
CA GLY A 159 20.60 1.71 21.95
C GLY A 159 21.44 0.50 22.30
N SER A 160 22.47 0.71 23.11
CA SER A 160 22.94 -0.26 24.08
C SER A 160 21.75 -0.55 25.02
N SER A 161 21.33 -1.81 25.19
CA SER A 161 21.64 -2.65 26.37
C SER A 161 20.41 -3.54 26.70
N PRO A 162 20.46 -4.53 27.62
CA PRO A 162 21.61 -5.12 28.33
C PRO A 162 21.62 -6.69 28.42
N MET A 163 22.81 -7.20 28.84
CA MET A 163 23.18 -8.49 29.48
C MET A 163 22.88 -9.81 28.75
#